data_AF-A0A9E0A133-F1
#
_entry.id   AF-A0A9E0A133-F1
#
_cell.length_a   1.000
_cell.length_b   1.000
_cell.length_c   1.000
_cell.angle_alpha   90.00
_cell.angle_beta   90.00
_cell.angle_gamma   90.00
#
_symmetry.space_group_name_H-M   'P 1'
#
loop_
_entity.id
_entity.type
_entity.pdbx_description
1 polymer ?
#
loop_
_entity_poly.entity_id
_entity_poly.type
_entity_poly.pdbx_seq_one_letter_code
_entity_poly.pdbx_strand_id
1 'polypeptide(L)'
;DMKNLTGEVDFLALPVSGGASDPNPATLDETYRQFACTAFANVTGQPALVLPPASKGQAPLQLAGPRLSDAGLLSLGEHLLKLREGGK
;
A
#
# COMPACT_ATOMS: atom_id res chain seq x y z
N ASP A 1 -8.01 10.46 12.97
CA ASP A 1 -8.36 10.59 11.54
C ASP A 1 -7.07 10.56 10.72
N MET A 2 -7.15 10.62 9.38
CA MET A 2 -5.95 10.58 8.54
C MET A 2 -4.99 11.74 8.77
N LYS A 3 -5.49 12.93 9.15
CA LYS A 3 -4.65 14.11 9.38
C LYS A 3 -3.79 13.93 10.62
N ASN A 4 -4.36 13.43 11.71
CA ASN A 4 -3.62 13.14 12.94
C ASN A 4 -2.59 12.04 12.72
N LEU A 5 -2.97 10.97 12.02
CA LEU A 5 -2.08 9.85 11.74
C LEU A 5 -0.86 10.28 10.90
N THR A 6 -1.07 11.06 9.83
CA THR A 6 0.04 11.61 9.03
C THR A 6 0.81 12.75 9.73
N GLY A 7 0.34 13.20 10.90
CA GLY A 7 1.09 14.10 11.76
C GLY A 7 2.08 13.36 12.67
N GLU A 8 1.89 12.06 12.87
CA GLU A 8 2.74 11.21 13.70
C GLU A 8 3.72 10.36 12.89
N VAL A 9 3.37 10.03 11.64
CA VAL A 9 4.21 9.24 10.73
C VAL A 9 4.30 9.86 9.35
N ASP A 10 5.46 9.71 8.71
CA ASP A 10 5.69 10.21 7.36
C ASP A 10 4.95 9.40 6.29
N PHE A 11 4.85 8.08 6.47
CA PHE A 11 4.18 7.17 5.55
C PHE A 11 3.55 5.99 6.30
N LEU A 12 2.44 5.50 5.77
CA LEU A 12 1.81 4.25 6.19
C LEU A 12 2.26 3.13 5.27
N ALA A 13 2.55 1.96 5.84
CA ALA A 13 2.83 0.73 5.12
C ALA A 13 1.75 -0.30 5.48
N LEU A 14 0.96 -0.72 4.50
CA LEU A 14 -0.19 -1.59 4.69
C LEU A 14 -0.09 -2.79 3.74
N PRO A 15 -0.36 -4.01 4.21
CA PRO A 15 -0.44 -5.14 3.31
C PRO A 15 -1.62 -4.95 2.36
N VAL A 16 -1.41 -5.19 1.07
CA VAL A 16 -2.53 -5.37 0.16
C VAL A 16 -3.02 -6.80 0.37
N SER A 17 -4.17 -6.94 1.06
CA SER A 17 -4.86 -8.23 1.17
C SER A 17 -4.92 -8.88 -0.21
N GLY A 18 -4.38 -10.11 -0.33
CA GLY A 18 -4.35 -10.83 -1.60
C GLY A 18 -2.97 -10.92 -2.26
N GLY A 19 -1.97 -11.45 -1.56
CA GLY A 19 -1.11 -12.41 -2.25
C GLY A 19 -2.03 -13.51 -2.80
N ALA A 20 -2.24 -13.53 -4.12
CA ALA A 20 -3.33 -14.24 -4.79
C ALA A 20 -4.73 -13.91 -4.23
N SER A 21 -5.23 -12.67 -4.46
CA SER A 21 -6.67 -12.40 -4.32
C SER A 21 -7.47 -13.43 -5.12
N ASP A 22 -8.57 -13.92 -4.53
CA ASP A 22 -9.53 -14.75 -5.25
C ASP A 22 -10.02 -13.96 -6.48
N PRO A 23 -9.74 -14.43 -7.70
CA PRO A 23 -10.16 -13.74 -8.91
C PRO A 23 -11.69 -13.72 -9.07
N ASN A 24 -12.43 -14.50 -8.28
CA ASN A 24 -13.88 -14.61 -8.37
C ASN A 24 -14.53 -14.64 -6.97
N PRO A 25 -14.55 -13.51 -6.24
CA PRO A 25 -15.26 -13.43 -4.97
C PRO A 25 -16.76 -13.76 -5.17
N ALA A 26 -17.33 -14.59 -4.31
CA ALA A 26 -18.71 -15.04 -4.41
C ALA A 26 -19.72 -13.97 -3.93
N THR A 27 -19.27 -13.02 -3.10
CA THR A 27 -20.13 -11.97 -2.54
C THR A 27 -19.54 -10.55 -2.68
N LEU A 28 -20.41 -9.55 -2.52
CA LEU A 28 -19.99 -8.15 -2.46
C LEU A 28 -19.09 -7.88 -1.24
N ASP A 29 -19.40 -8.46 -0.08
CA ASP A 29 -18.58 -8.31 1.13
C ASP A 29 -17.16 -8.88 0.90
N GLU A 30 -17.05 -10.05 0.26
CA GLU A 30 -15.77 -10.62 -0.13
C GLU A 30 -15.02 -9.73 -1.13
N THR A 31 -15.72 -9.17 -2.11
CA THR A 31 -15.13 -8.20 -3.06
C THR A 31 -14.54 -7.00 -2.31
N TYR A 32 -15.30 -6.36 -1.42
CA TYR A 32 -14.84 -5.17 -0.69
C TYR A 32 -13.75 -5.48 0.32
N ARG A 33 -13.73 -6.67 0.93
CA ARG A 33 -12.66 -7.11 1.84
C ARG A 33 -11.29 -7.13 1.17
N GLN A 34 -11.21 -7.40 -0.13
CA GLN A 34 -9.94 -7.35 -0.88
C GLN A 34 -9.32 -5.95 -0.87
N PHE A 35 -10.13 -4.89 -0.73
CA PHE A 35 -9.70 -3.50 -0.76
C PHE A 35 -9.62 -2.86 0.63
N ALA A 36 -9.75 -3.61 1.71
CA ALA A 36 -9.81 -3.06 3.08
C ALA A 36 -8.65 -2.11 3.40
N CYS A 37 -7.44 -2.41 2.91
CA CYS A 37 -6.25 -1.62 3.14
C CYS A 37 -5.97 -0.57 2.05
N THR A 38 -6.70 -0.58 0.92
CA THR A 38 -6.43 0.32 -0.23
C THR A 38 -7.55 1.35 -0.45
N ALA A 39 -8.78 1.01 -0.07
CA ALA A 39 -9.95 1.85 -0.31
C ALA A 39 -9.88 3.21 0.38
N PHE A 40 -9.23 3.31 1.54
CA PHE A 40 -9.16 4.58 2.27
C PHE A 40 -8.49 5.68 1.43
N ALA A 41 -7.42 5.37 0.68
CA ALA A 41 -6.68 6.36 -0.10
C ALA A 41 -7.56 7.02 -1.17
N ASN A 42 -8.48 6.25 -1.78
CA ASN A 42 -9.45 6.75 -2.75
C ASN A 42 -10.46 7.72 -2.12
N VAL A 43 -10.93 7.41 -0.90
CA VAL A 43 -11.94 8.22 -0.20
C VAL A 43 -11.32 9.46 0.42
N THR A 44 -10.11 9.32 0.98
CA THR A 44 -9.46 10.36 1.78
C THR A 44 -8.44 11.19 0.98
N GLY A 45 -8.13 10.80 -0.26
CA GLY A 45 -7.35 11.58 -1.22
C GLY A 45 -5.84 11.58 -0.97
N GLN A 46 -5.31 10.59 -0.27
CA GLN A 46 -3.88 10.44 -0.01
C GLN A 46 -3.20 9.82 -1.23
N PRO A 47 -1.96 10.26 -1.56
CA PRO A 47 -1.15 9.54 -2.52
C PRO A 47 -0.84 8.13 -1.97
N ALA A 48 -0.94 7.13 -2.83
CA ALA A 48 -0.67 5.73 -2.50
C ALA A 48 0.14 5.05 -3.62
N LEU A 49 1.08 4.18 -3.25
CA LEU A 49 1.98 3.45 -4.14
C LEU A 49 2.02 1.99 -3.73
N VAL A 50 1.75 1.06 -4.65
CA VAL A 50 1.86 -0.39 -4.37
C VAL A 50 3.22 -0.90 -4.84
N LEU A 51 3.98 -1.46 -3.91
CA LEU A 51 5.22 -2.17 -4.18
C LEU A 51 4.93 -3.66 -4.43
N PRO A 52 5.62 -4.28 -5.40
CA PRO A 52 5.50 -5.71 -5.65
C PRO A 52 6.00 -6.51 -4.42
N PRO A 53 5.50 -7.76 -4.24
CA PRO A 53 5.99 -8.65 -3.21
C PRO A 53 7.52 -8.79 -3.22
N ALA A 54 8.14 -8.89 -2.05
CA ALA A 54 9.59 -9.10 -1.97
C ALA A 54 9.99 -10.54 -2.36
N SER A 55 9.10 -11.51 -2.19
CA SER A 55 9.29 -12.90 -2.61
C SER A 55 7.95 -13.57 -2.98
N LYS A 56 8.03 -14.74 -3.63
CA LYS A 56 6.85 -15.52 -4.04
C LYS A 56 6.04 -15.93 -2.81
N GLY A 57 4.74 -15.63 -2.82
CA GLY A 57 3.82 -15.96 -1.72
C GLY A 57 3.68 -14.87 -0.66
N GLN A 58 4.44 -13.78 -0.74
CA GLN A 58 4.21 -12.60 0.08
C GLN A 58 3.16 -11.68 -0.56
N ALA A 59 2.43 -10.96 0.28
CA ALA A 59 1.50 -9.93 -0.17
C ALA A 59 2.26 -8.71 -0.72
N PRO A 60 1.73 -8.02 -1.75
CA PRO A 60 2.20 -6.69 -2.11
C PRO A 60 2.04 -5.71 -0.94
N LEU A 61 2.84 -4.65 -0.93
CA LEU A 61 2.81 -3.64 0.12
C LEU A 61 2.32 -2.31 -0.45
N GLN A 62 1.26 -1.73 0.10
CA GLN A 62 0.85 -0.37 -0.20
C GLN A 62 1.53 0.60 0.75
N LEU A 63 2.19 1.60 0.19
CA LEU A 63 2.64 2.80 0.89
C LEU A 63 1.63 3.92 0.67
N ALA A 64 1.33 4.70 1.71
CA ALA A 64 0.50 5.89 1.58
C ALA A 64 1.09 7.06 2.39
N GLY A 65 1.00 8.27 1.86
CA GLY A 65 1.59 9.45 2.48
C GLY A 65 0.59 10.58 2.76
N PRO A 66 1.05 11.68 3.38
CA PRO A 66 0.32 12.93 3.47
C PRO A 66 -0.12 13.45 2.09
N ARG A 67 -1.13 14.32 2.07
CA ARG A 67 -1.55 14.96 0.80
C ARG A 67 -0.38 15.74 0.19
N LEU A 68 -0.23 15.64 -1.13
CA LEU A 68 0.84 16.28 -1.93
C LEU A 68 2.27 15.75 -1.65
N SER A 69 2.41 14.58 -1.01
CA SER A 69 3.72 13.98 -0.70
C SER A 69 4.23 13.02 -1.79
N ASP A 70 3.72 13.10 -3.02
CA ASP A 70 3.96 12.15 -4.11
C ASP A 70 5.45 11.93 -4.40
N ALA A 71 6.24 13.01 -4.43
CA ALA A 71 7.68 12.92 -4.66
C ALA A 71 8.40 12.12 -3.57
N GLY A 72 8.04 12.36 -2.30
CA GLY A 72 8.58 11.60 -1.17
C GLY A 72 8.15 10.14 -1.19
N LEU A 73 6.88 9.89 -1.53
CA LEU A 73 6.33 8.53 -1.64
C LEU A 73 7.05 7.71 -2.72
N LEU A 74 7.29 8.32 -3.90
CA LEU A 74 8.04 7.69 -4.99
C LEU A 74 9.51 7.46 -4.62
N SER A 75 10.15 8.43 -3.97
CA SER A 75 11.55 8.29 -3.52
C SER A 75 11.70 7.16 -2.49
N LEU A 76 10.78 7.04 -1.53
CA LEU A 76 10.75 5.94 -0.59
C LEU A 76 10.53 4.59 -1.30
N GLY A 77 9.58 4.53 -2.25
CA GLY A 77 9.32 3.34 -3.05
C GLY A 77 10.56 2.87 -3.81
N GLU A 78 11.26 3.79 -4.48
CA GLU A 78 12.52 3.50 -5.18
C GLU A 78 13.60 3.01 -4.21
N HIS A 79 13.75 3.65 -3.05
CA HIS A 79 14.71 3.25 -2.04
C HIS A 79 14.47 1.81 -1.56
N LEU A 80 13.23 1.45 -1.25
CA LEU A 80 12.86 0.11 -0.79
C LEU A 80 13.07 -0.95 -1.88
N LEU A 81 12.78 -0.63 -3.15
CA LEU A 81 13.04 -1.52 -4.27
C LEU A 81 14.55 -1.79 -4.43
N LYS A 82 15.39 -0.76 -4.34
CA LYS A 82 16.85 -0.90 -4.40
C LYS A 82 17.41 -1.68 -3.20
N LEU A 83 16.90 -1.42 -2.00
CA LEU A 83 17.31 -2.13 -0.79
C LEU A 83 17.08 -3.64 -0.93
N ARG A 84 15.97 -4.03 -1.56
CA ARG A 84 15.66 -5.44 -1.85
C ARG A 84 16.66 -6.07 -2.83
N GLU A 85 17.14 -5.33 -3.83
CA GLU A 85 18.09 -5.82 -4.83
C GLU A 85 19.53 -5.90 -4.31
N GLY A 86 19.89 -5.06 -3.34
CA GLY A 86 21.23 -4.97 -2.76
C GLY A 86 21.55 -6.02 -1.69
N GLY A 87 20.61 -6.87 -1.29
CA GLY A 87 20.80 -7.96 -0.31
C GLY A 87 21.31 -9.27 -0.92
N LYS A 88 22.25 -9.19 -1.87
CA LYS A 88 22.99 -10.35 -2.39
C LYS A 88 24.27 -10.58 -1.60
#